data_AF-A0A958S566-F1
#
_entry.id   AF-A0A958S566-F1
#
_cell.length_a   1.000
_cell.length_b   1.000
_cell.length_c   1.000
_cell.angle_alpha   90.00
_cell.angle_beta   90.00
_cell.angle_gamma   90.00
#
_symmetry.space_group_name_H-M   'P 1'
#
loop_
_entity.id
_entity.type
_entity.pdbx_description
1 polymer ?
#
loop_
_entity_poly.entity_id
_entity_poly.type
_entity_poly.pdbx_seq_one_letter_code
_entity_poly.pdbx_strand_id
1 'polypeptide(L)'
;MKKYRHLWVLLGFVFLGAAHRTTSPFITPARALLENGQILTTSTDPVAIEREIKNQLKFTIGALNEIGGGAAIESSLRISLKGRRSDDRLSYEARLLVAYPQRYALPQTLQVVLPESGDRDGLKKFHDAHGSSCSNENHGWSGYFYDYRPMKCGLSQQPAPAFGFKASFALEAEEEYLDAKPESEKVWEDGQYNVIAIFGNTQSTNDSTRSAAQFR
;
A
#
# COMPACT_ATOMS: atom_id res chain seq x y z
N MET A 1 35.04 62.04 42.46
CA MET A 1 34.00 61.34 43.24
C MET A 1 33.04 60.63 42.28
N LYS A 2 32.78 59.33 42.54
CA LYS A 2 31.67 58.48 42.02
C LYS A 2 31.74 58.09 40.53
N LYS A 3 31.40 56.87 40.09
CA LYS A 3 31.10 55.55 40.71
C LYS A 3 31.03 54.54 39.55
N TYR A 4 31.48 53.31 39.80
CA TYR A 4 31.31 52.12 38.95
C TYR A 4 29.83 51.84 38.58
N ARG A 5 29.60 51.14 37.46
CA ARG A 5 28.78 49.91 37.45
C ARG A 5 29.00 49.07 36.18
N HIS A 6 29.41 47.83 36.44
CA HIS A 6 29.50 46.72 35.49
C HIS A 6 28.12 46.33 34.97
N LEU A 7 28.02 46.08 33.66
CA LEU A 7 26.85 45.47 33.02
C LEU A 7 27.23 44.04 32.63
N TRP A 8 26.62 43.06 33.28
CA TRP A 8 26.65 41.66 32.89
C TRP A 8 25.59 41.43 31.83
N VAL A 9 25.98 40.89 30.66
CA VAL A 9 25.05 40.41 29.64
C VAL A 9 24.96 38.90 29.77
N LEU A 10 23.79 38.42 30.20
CA LEU A 10 23.40 37.02 30.18
C LEU A 10 23.02 36.62 28.74
N LEU A 11 23.86 35.82 28.09
CA LEU A 11 23.50 35.08 26.88
C LEU A 11 22.66 33.86 27.28
N GLY A 12 21.34 34.00 27.17
CA GLY A 12 20.43 32.87 27.23
C GLY A 12 20.45 32.11 25.91
N PHE A 13 21.06 30.92 25.90
CA PHE A 13 20.86 29.95 24.83
C PHE A 13 19.46 29.34 24.98
N VAL A 14 18.53 29.75 24.12
CA VAL A 14 17.29 29.02 23.90
C VAL A 14 17.66 27.82 23.01
N PHE A 15 17.76 26.64 23.60
CA PHE A 15 17.74 25.39 22.84
C PHE A 15 16.33 25.21 22.29
N LEU A 16 16.10 25.62 21.04
CA LEU A 16 15.03 25.04 20.24
C LEU A 16 15.40 23.56 20.01
N GLY A 17 14.78 22.68 20.78
CA GLY A 17 14.79 21.25 20.50
C GLY A 17 14.07 20.99 19.18
N ALA A 18 14.80 21.02 18.07
CA ALA A 18 14.34 20.48 16.81
C ALA A 18 14.25 18.96 16.98
N ALA A 19 13.06 18.45 17.26
CA ALA A 19 12.78 17.03 17.18
C ALA A 19 13.20 16.54 15.79
N HIS A 20 14.31 15.79 15.73
CA HIS A 20 14.73 15.14 14.50
C HIS A 20 13.66 14.10 14.15
N ARG A 21 12.84 14.42 13.14
CA ARG A 21 11.94 13.48 12.47
C ARG A 21 12.81 12.43 11.79
N THR A 22 12.91 11.25 12.39
CA THR A 22 13.58 10.09 11.80
C THR A 22 12.60 9.37 10.87
N THR A 23 12.25 10.02 9.76
CA THR A 23 11.60 9.31 8.65
C THR A 23 12.62 8.38 8.03
N SER A 24 12.22 7.16 7.66
CA SER A 24 13.10 6.26 6.90
C SER A 24 13.67 7.01 5.70
N PRO A 25 15.01 7.08 5.51
CA PRO A 25 15.62 7.92 4.47
C PRO A 25 15.34 7.44 3.04
N PHE A 26 14.58 6.35 2.90
CA PHE A 26 14.33 5.69 1.63
C PHE A 26 12.86 5.69 1.22
N ILE A 27 11.92 5.85 2.17
CA ILE A 27 10.48 5.66 1.92
C ILE A 27 9.66 6.82 2.50
N THR A 28 8.79 7.36 1.66
CA THR A 28 7.71 8.28 2.03
C THR A 28 6.43 7.47 2.24
N PRO A 29 5.86 7.44 3.46
CA PRO A 29 4.52 6.92 3.68
C PRO A 29 3.52 7.84 2.98
N ALA A 30 2.57 7.24 2.29
CA ALA A 30 1.50 7.93 1.59
C ALA A 30 0.18 7.19 1.77
N ARG A 31 -0.92 7.87 1.49
CA ARG A 31 -2.25 7.28 1.35
C ARG A 31 -2.67 7.30 -0.11
N ALA A 32 -3.28 6.21 -0.57
CA ALA A 32 -4.05 6.22 -1.81
C ALA A 32 -5.55 6.23 -1.47
N LEU A 33 -6.26 7.23 -1.98
CA LEU A 33 -7.68 7.47 -1.77
C LEU A 33 -8.45 7.21 -3.05
N LEU A 34 -9.35 6.24 -3.03
CA LEU A 34 -10.33 6.00 -4.08
C LEU A 34 -11.69 6.46 -3.61
N GLU A 35 -12.19 7.55 -4.16
CA GLU A 35 -13.51 8.09 -3.79
C GLU A 35 -14.65 7.44 -4.59
N ASN A 36 -14.38 6.99 -5.82
CA ASN A 36 -15.41 6.52 -6.75
C ASN A 36 -15.11 5.08 -7.22
N GLY A 37 -14.93 4.18 -6.26
CA GLY A 37 -14.76 2.75 -6.53
C GLY A 37 -16.09 2.10 -6.93
N GLN A 38 -16.01 1.08 -7.78
CA GLN A 38 -17.15 0.27 -8.18
C GLN A 38 -16.78 -1.21 -8.17
N ILE A 39 -17.73 -2.05 -7.77
CA ILE A 39 -17.63 -3.49 -7.90
C ILE A 39 -18.95 -4.07 -8.42
N LEU A 40 -18.85 -4.98 -9.38
CA LEU A 40 -19.93 -5.86 -9.80
C LEU A 40 -19.92 -7.08 -8.88
N THR A 41 -21.00 -7.28 -8.12
CA THR A 41 -21.12 -8.40 -7.18
C THR A 41 -22.58 -8.83 -7.04
N THR A 42 -22.81 -10.14 -7.16
CA THR A 42 -24.12 -10.76 -6.91
C THR A 42 -24.32 -11.12 -5.43
N SER A 43 -23.23 -11.13 -4.65
CA SER A 43 -23.29 -11.46 -3.22
C SER A 43 -24.10 -10.41 -2.45
N THR A 44 -24.96 -10.83 -1.54
CA THR A 44 -25.64 -9.92 -0.58
C THR A 44 -25.01 -9.93 0.80
N ASP A 45 -24.05 -10.82 1.05
CA ASP A 45 -23.32 -10.93 2.31
C ASP A 45 -22.24 -9.84 2.40
N PRO A 46 -22.30 -8.93 3.39
CA PRO A 46 -21.30 -7.88 3.57
C PRO A 46 -19.86 -8.40 3.67
N VAL A 47 -19.64 -9.55 4.30
CA VAL A 47 -18.30 -10.13 4.47
C VAL A 47 -17.75 -10.61 3.12
N ALA A 48 -18.59 -11.23 2.30
CA ALA A 48 -18.23 -11.60 0.94
C ALA A 48 -17.96 -10.39 0.04
N ILE A 49 -18.80 -9.35 0.11
CA ILE A 49 -18.61 -8.10 -0.63
C ILE A 49 -17.28 -7.45 -0.26
N GLU A 50 -16.96 -7.34 1.03
CA GLU A 50 -15.68 -6.77 1.48
C GLU A 50 -14.48 -7.58 0.97
N ARG A 51 -14.57 -8.90 0.99
CA ARG A 51 -13.53 -9.79 0.45
C ARG A 51 -13.35 -9.61 -1.06
N GLU A 52 -14.44 -9.46 -1.81
CA GLU A 52 -14.37 -9.20 -3.26
C GLU A 52 -13.76 -7.83 -3.55
N ILE A 53 -14.14 -6.77 -2.81
CA ILE A 53 -13.51 -5.45 -2.92
C ILE A 53 -12.01 -5.55 -2.61
N LYS A 54 -11.62 -6.26 -1.54
CA LYS A 54 -10.22 -6.52 -1.20
C LYS A 54 -9.48 -7.22 -2.34
N ASN A 55 -10.06 -8.26 -2.92
CA ASN A 55 -9.47 -8.98 -4.05
C ASN A 55 -9.30 -8.10 -5.30
N GLN A 56 -10.30 -7.29 -5.63
CA GLN A 56 -10.22 -6.32 -6.72
C GLN A 56 -9.09 -5.31 -6.46
N LEU A 57 -9.02 -4.76 -5.25
CA LEU A 57 -8.00 -3.77 -4.88
C LEU A 57 -6.58 -4.34 -4.82
N LYS A 58 -6.39 -5.67 -4.74
CA LYS A 58 -5.06 -6.30 -4.86
C LYS A 58 -4.32 -5.91 -6.13
N PHE A 59 -5.03 -5.60 -7.21
CA PHE A 59 -4.43 -5.13 -8.47
C PHE A 59 -3.75 -3.77 -8.34
N THR A 60 -4.05 -2.99 -7.30
CA THR A 60 -3.29 -1.77 -6.99
C THR A 60 -1.85 -2.07 -6.56
N ILE A 61 -1.56 -3.26 -6.01
CA ILE A 61 -0.20 -3.68 -5.63
C ILE A 61 0.68 -3.73 -6.88
N GLY A 62 0.28 -4.45 -7.93
CA GLY A 62 1.04 -4.53 -9.17
C GLY A 62 1.20 -3.16 -9.85
N ALA A 63 0.13 -2.36 -9.87
CA ALA A 63 0.18 -1.00 -10.43
C ALA A 63 1.12 -0.06 -9.66
N LEU A 64 1.20 -0.18 -8.33
CA LEU A 64 2.15 0.56 -7.50
C LEU A 64 3.58 0.05 -7.69
N ASN A 65 3.77 -1.27 -7.72
CA ASN A 65 5.07 -1.90 -7.99
C ASN A 65 5.65 -1.41 -9.33
N GLU A 66 4.81 -1.19 -10.33
CA GLU A 66 5.21 -0.65 -11.63
C GLU A 66 5.89 0.72 -11.54
N ILE A 67 5.42 1.59 -10.64
CA ILE A 67 5.98 2.92 -10.41
C ILE A 67 6.97 2.94 -9.23
N GLY A 68 7.39 1.77 -8.76
CA GLY A 68 8.36 1.62 -7.66
C GLY A 68 7.79 1.83 -6.26
N GLY A 69 6.47 1.96 -6.11
CA GLY A 69 5.79 1.97 -4.83
C GLY A 69 5.40 0.57 -4.36
N GLY A 70 4.78 0.48 -3.18
CA GLY A 70 4.18 -0.75 -2.67
C GLY A 70 2.98 -0.44 -1.78
N ALA A 71 2.01 -1.36 -1.71
CA ALA A 71 0.82 -1.23 -0.86
C ALA A 71 0.70 -2.37 0.15
N ALA A 72 0.21 -2.04 1.35
CA ALA A 72 -0.06 -2.98 2.41
C ALA A 72 -1.57 -3.21 2.59
N ILE A 73 -2.21 -3.86 1.62
CA ILE A 73 -3.68 -3.97 1.58
C ILE A 73 -4.25 -4.69 2.80
N GLU A 74 -3.68 -5.83 3.19
CA GLU A 74 -4.25 -6.68 4.24
C GLU A 74 -4.26 -6.00 5.62
N SER A 75 -3.31 -5.10 5.90
CA SER A 75 -3.18 -4.44 7.20
C SER A 75 -3.66 -2.98 7.24
N SER A 76 -3.88 -2.34 6.09
CA SER A 76 -4.16 -0.89 6.04
C SER A 76 -5.41 -0.49 5.28
N LEU A 77 -6.04 -1.40 4.55
CA LEU A 77 -7.21 -1.09 3.72
C LEU A 77 -8.43 -0.79 4.57
N ARG A 78 -9.00 0.40 4.39
CA ARG A 78 -10.31 0.80 4.90
C ARG A 78 -11.28 0.97 3.75
N ILE A 79 -12.47 0.38 3.88
CA ILE A 79 -13.53 0.39 2.85
C ILE A 79 -14.79 1.01 3.46
N SER A 80 -15.43 1.91 2.72
CA SER A 80 -16.74 2.48 3.07
C SER A 80 -17.69 2.30 1.89
N LEU A 81 -18.81 1.58 2.08
CA LEU A 81 -19.78 1.39 1.00
C LEU A 81 -20.60 2.67 0.77
N LYS A 82 -20.78 3.06 -0.49
CA LYS A 82 -21.57 4.22 -0.91
C LYS A 82 -22.93 3.77 -1.45
N GLY A 83 -23.98 3.97 -0.65
CA GLY A 83 -25.37 3.91 -1.10
C GLY A 83 -25.94 2.52 -1.37
N ARG A 84 -26.97 2.46 -2.23
CA ARG A 84 -27.72 1.23 -2.56
C ARG A 84 -27.22 0.62 -3.86
N ARG A 85 -27.30 -0.70 -3.96
CA ARG A 85 -26.98 -1.50 -5.16
C ARG A 85 -27.85 -1.07 -6.35
N SER A 86 -27.25 -0.95 -7.53
CA SER A 86 -27.93 -0.74 -8.82
C SER A 86 -27.40 -1.75 -9.82
N ASP A 87 -28.24 -2.63 -10.38
CA ASP A 87 -27.84 -3.64 -11.38
C ASP A 87 -26.57 -4.43 -10.99
N ASP A 88 -26.56 -4.98 -9.77
CA ASP A 88 -25.42 -5.68 -9.14
C ASP A 88 -24.13 -4.87 -8.98
N ARG A 89 -24.15 -3.58 -9.30
CA ARG A 89 -23.05 -2.65 -9.02
C ARG A 89 -23.20 -2.03 -7.65
N LEU A 90 -22.09 -1.98 -6.93
CA LEU A 90 -21.96 -1.35 -5.64
C LEU A 90 -20.81 -0.35 -5.67
N SER A 91 -21.08 0.86 -5.22
CA SER A 91 -20.08 1.91 -5.10
C SER A 91 -19.41 1.86 -3.75
N TYR A 92 -18.12 2.19 -3.68
CA TYR A 92 -17.37 2.24 -2.43
C TYR A 92 -16.26 3.29 -2.47
N GLU A 93 -15.83 3.71 -1.29
CA GLU A 93 -14.57 4.40 -1.07
C GLU A 93 -13.55 3.44 -0.48
N ALA A 94 -12.29 3.63 -0.85
CA ALA A 94 -11.18 2.90 -0.25
C ALA A 94 -10.02 3.82 0.10
N ARG A 95 -9.39 3.55 1.23
CA ARG A 95 -8.13 4.16 1.66
C ARG A 95 -7.12 3.06 1.93
N LEU A 96 -5.93 3.19 1.36
CA LEU A 96 -4.83 2.24 1.57
C LEU A 96 -3.54 2.99 1.87
N LEU A 97 -2.69 2.41 2.72
CA LEU A 97 -1.34 2.93 2.95
C LEU A 97 -0.41 2.43 1.85
N VAL A 98 0.41 3.36 1.37
CA VAL A 98 1.40 3.18 0.31
C VAL A 98 2.78 3.54 0.88
N ALA A 99 3.75 2.69 0.59
CA ALA A 99 5.17 3.02 0.72
C ALA A 99 5.68 3.47 -0.65
N TYR A 100 6.28 4.67 -0.73
CA TYR A 100 6.82 5.20 -1.98
C TYR A 100 8.27 5.64 -1.83
N PRO A 101 9.16 5.45 -2.83
CA PRO A 101 10.56 5.83 -2.68
C PRO A 101 10.73 7.35 -2.54
N GLN A 102 11.41 7.79 -1.49
CA GLN A 102 11.62 9.23 -1.22
C GLN A 102 12.45 9.93 -2.33
N ARG A 103 13.26 9.17 -3.08
CA ARG A 103 14.06 9.69 -4.20
C ARG A 103 13.23 10.12 -5.41
N TYR A 104 11.94 9.78 -5.45
CA TYR A 104 11.03 10.16 -6.52
C TYR A 104 9.91 11.03 -5.97
N ALA A 105 9.44 11.98 -6.77
CA ALA A 105 8.24 12.72 -6.44
C ALA A 105 7.04 11.76 -6.38
N LEU A 106 6.27 11.82 -5.30
CA LEU A 106 5.01 11.10 -5.20
C LEU A 106 4.07 11.64 -6.29
N PRO A 107 3.57 10.79 -7.23
CA PRO A 107 2.59 11.25 -8.19
C PRO A 107 1.31 11.64 -7.46
N GLN A 108 0.64 12.70 -7.91
CA GLN A 108 -0.62 13.16 -7.29
C GLN A 108 -1.78 12.18 -7.52
N THR A 109 -1.73 11.42 -8.62
CA THR A 109 -2.76 10.45 -8.98
C THR A 109 -2.16 9.17 -9.51
N LEU A 110 -2.84 8.05 -9.23
CA LEU A 110 -2.59 6.76 -9.83
C LEU A 110 -3.84 6.34 -10.62
N GLN A 111 -3.72 6.30 -11.94
CA GLN A 111 -4.73 5.75 -12.83
C GLN A 111 -4.48 4.26 -13.03
N VAL A 112 -5.45 3.43 -12.67
CA VAL A 112 -5.34 1.98 -12.77
C VAL A 112 -6.64 1.40 -13.31
N VAL A 113 -6.54 0.35 -14.11
CA VAL A 113 -7.70 -0.47 -14.45
C VAL A 113 -7.80 -1.58 -13.43
N LEU A 114 -8.93 -1.69 -12.75
CA LEU A 114 -9.22 -2.77 -11.81
C LEU A 114 -10.21 -3.75 -12.43
N PRO A 115 -10.18 -5.04 -12.06
CA PRO A 115 -11.21 -6.00 -12.45
C PRO A 115 -12.59 -5.49 -12.07
N GLU A 116 -13.63 -5.71 -12.88
CA GLU A 116 -14.97 -5.24 -12.53
C GLU A 116 -15.61 -6.03 -11.38
N SER A 117 -15.23 -7.31 -11.21
CA SER A 117 -15.63 -8.18 -10.10
C SER A 117 -14.40 -8.73 -9.36
N GLY A 118 -14.53 -8.89 -8.05
CA GLY A 118 -13.50 -9.46 -7.17
C GLY A 118 -13.73 -10.93 -6.79
N ASP A 119 -14.77 -11.56 -7.35
CA ASP A 119 -14.99 -13.00 -7.22
C ASP A 119 -14.02 -13.80 -8.12
N ARG A 120 -13.96 -15.12 -7.92
CA ARG A 120 -13.04 -16.00 -8.66
C ARG A 120 -13.23 -15.89 -10.19
N ASP A 121 -14.45 -15.84 -10.67
CA ASP A 121 -14.75 -15.88 -12.10
C ASP A 121 -14.48 -14.53 -12.76
N GLY A 122 -14.79 -13.43 -12.07
CA GLY A 122 -14.45 -12.07 -12.47
C GLY A 122 -12.95 -11.86 -12.60
N LEU A 123 -12.19 -12.26 -11.57
CA LEU A 123 -10.72 -12.20 -11.59
C LEU A 123 -10.12 -13.06 -12.71
N LYS A 124 -10.67 -14.26 -12.93
CA LYS A 124 -10.22 -15.13 -14.02
C LYS A 124 -10.49 -14.51 -15.39
N LYS A 125 -11.69 -13.95 -15.63
CA LYS A 125 -12.01 -13.26 -16.90
C LYS A 125 -11.08 -12.08 -17.16
N PHE A 126 -10.77 -11.30 -16.12
CA PHE A 126 -9.83 -10.19 -16.23
C PHE A 126 -8.40 -10.69 -16.56
N HIS A 127 -7.94 -11.77 -15.93
CA HIS A 127 -6.67 -12.40 -16.25
C HIS A 127 -6.64 -13.00 -17.66
N ASP A 128 -7.68 -13.71 -18.08
CA ASP A 128 -7.75 -14.30 -19.43
C ASP A 128 -7.69 -13.20 -20.51
N ALA A 129 -8.26 -12.02 -20.24
CA ALA A 129 -8.27 -10.89 -21.17
C ALA A 129 -6.93 -10.12 -21.23
N HIS A 130 -6.24 -9.96 -20.09
CA HIS A 130 -5.10 -9.02 -19.98
C HIS A 130 -3.80 -9.65 -19.45
N GLY A 131 -3.86 -10.85 -18.89
CA GLY A 131 -2.75 -11.48 -18.17
C GLY A 131 -1.50 -11.72 -19.00
N SER A 132 -1.67 -12.02 -20.28
CA SER A 132 -0.54 -12.23 -21.21
C SER A 132 0.12 -10.93 -21.66
N SER A 133 -0.62 -9.82 -21.71
CA SER A 133 -0.12 -8.53 -22.21
C SER A 133 0.32 -7.58 -21.09
N CYS A 134 -0.26 -7.71 -19.91
CA CYS A 134 -0.10 -6.78 -18.79
C CYS A 134 0.57 -7.42 -17.58
N SER A 135 1.30 -8.51 -17.76
CA SER A 135 2.12 -9.13 -16.72
C SER A 135 3.61 -9.10 -17.08
N ASN A 136 4.46 -9.00 -16.07
CA ASN A 136 5.90 -9.25 -16.24
C ASN A 136 6.26 -10.74 -16.02
N GLU A 137 5.36 -11.53 -15.44
CA GLU A 137 5.58 -12.95 -15.12
C GLU A 137 4.35 -13.80 -15.48
N ASN A 138 4.56 -15.10 -15.74
CA ASN A 138 3.49 -16.02 -16.07
C ASN A 138 2.87 -16.64 -14.82
N HIS A 139 2.35 -15.80 -13.92
CA HIS A 139 1.52 -16.28 -12.83
C HIS A 139 0.11 -16.64 -13.31
N GLY A 140 -0.47 -17.69 -12.71
CA GLY A 140 -1.88 -17.97 -12.88
C GLY A 140 -2.76 -16.84 -12.35
N TRP A 141 -4.06 -16.88 -12.67
CA TRP A 141 -5.02 -15.81 -12.34
C TRP A 141 -5.00 -15.38 -10.87
N SER A 142 -4.70 -16.28 -9.93
CA SER A 142 -4.67 -15.98 -8.50
C SER A 142 -3.46 -15.17 -8.05
N GLY A 143 -2.33 -15.24 -8.77
CA GLY A 143 -1.09 -14.50 -8.46
C GLY A 143 -0.88 -13.26 -9.33
N TYR A 144 -1.61 -13.16 -10.44
CA TYR A 144 -1.46 -12.11 -11.45
C TYR A 144 -1.49 -10.68 -10.90
N PHE A 145 -2.25 -10.41 -9.83
CA PHE A 145 -2.36 -9.08 -9.23
C PHE A 145 -1.00 -8.46 -8.83
N TYR A 146 0.00 -9.29 -8.52
CA TYR A 146 1.33 -8.85 -8.07
C TYR A 146 2.19 -8.34 -9.24
N ASP A 147 2.07 -8.98 -10.40
CA ASP A 147 2.86 -8.69 -11.61
C ASP A 147 2.11 -7.90 -12.66
N TYR A 148 0.89 -7.50 -12.33
CA TYR A 148 0.09 -6.60 -13.14
C TYR A 148 0.81 -5.27 -13.41
N ARG A 149 0.99 -4.90 -14.68
CA ARG A 149 1.66 -3.67 -15.17
C ARG A 149 0.77 -2.92 -16.18
N PRO A 150 -0.32 -2.28 -15.71
CA PRO A 150 -1.30 -1.62 -16.59
C PRO A 150 -0.75 -0.46 -17.40
N MET A 151 0.29 0.23 -16.93
CA MET A 151 0.82 1.41 -17.64
C MET A 151 1.71 0.98 -18.81
N LYS A 152 2.56 -0.02 -18.62
CA LYS A 152 3.48 -0.57 -19.62
C LYS A 152 2.75 -1.26 -20.77
N CYS A 153 1.63 -1.93 -20.50
CA CYS A 153 0.80 -2.54 -21.54
C CYS A 153 -0.23 -1.58 -22.16
N GLY A 154 -0.32 -0.33 -21.67
CA GLY A 154 -1.25 0.68 -22.17
C GLY A 154 -2.71 0.49 -21.73
N LEU A 155 -3.03 -0.49 -20.87
CA LEU A 155 -4.38 -0.76 -20.41
C LEU A 155 -5.00 0.43 -19.65
N SER A 156 -4.19 1.19 -18.89
CA SER A 156 -4.64 2.40 -18.20
C SER A 156 -5.14 3.51 -19.15
N GLN A 157 -4.69 3.50 -20.40
CA GLN A 157 -5.04 4.50 -21.41
C GLN A 157 -6.32 4.11 -22.18
N GLN A 158 -6.69 2.83 -22.24
CA GLN A 158 -7.85 2.36 -23.01
C GLN A 158 -9.18 2.88 -22.43
N PRO A 159 -10.10 3.41 -23.24
CA PRO A 159 -11.33 4.04 -22.72
C PRO A 159 -12.30 3.06 -22.04
N ALA A 160 -12.35 1.81 -22.50
CA ALA A 160 -13.24 0.77 -21.98
C ALA A 160 -12.51 -0.59 -21.94
N PRO A 161 -11.80 -0.91 -20.86
CA PRO A 161 -11.09 -2.18 -20.73
C PRO A 161 -12.07 -3.33 -20.53
N ALA A 162 -11.88 -4.43 -21.27
CA ALA A 162 -12.71 -5.63 -21.11
C ALA A 162 -12.62 -6.16 -19.67
N PHE A 163 -13.77 -6.46 -19.05
CA PHE A 163 -13.88 -6.97 -17.67
C PHE A 163 -13.22 -6.10 -16.60
N GLY A 164 -13.01 -4.81 -16.88
CA GLY A 164 -12.40 -3.87 -15.95
C GLY A 164 -13.06 -2.51 -15.96
N PHE A 165 -12.68 -1.69 -14.98
CA PHE A 165 -13.06 -0.28 -14.94
C PHE A 165 -11.86 0.57 -14.55
N LYS A 166 -11.88 1.84 -14.95
CA LYS A 166 -10.85 2.80 -14.55
C LYS A 166 -11.11 3.31 -13.14
N ALA A 167 -10.11 3.19 -12.29
CA ALA A 167 -10.05 3.78 -10.98
C ALA A 167 -8.95 4.85 -10.93
N SER A 168 -9.25 5.94 -10.25
CA SER A 168 -8.31 7.05 -10.02
C SER A 168 -8.10 7.19 -8.53
N PHE A 169 -6.89 6.89 -8.07
CA PHE A 169 -6.50 7.10 -6.68
C PHE A 169 -5.80 8.44 -6.54
N ALA A 170 -6.24 9.28 -5.61
CA ALA A 170 -5.45 10.43 -5.16
C ALA A 170 -4.35 9.93 -4.21
N LEU A 171 -3.12 10.34 -4.46
CA LEU A 171 -1.96 9.95 -3.67
C LEU A 171 -1.45 11.16 -2.90
N GLU A 172 -1.39 11.02 -1.58
CA GLU A 172 -1.02 12.11 -0.67
C GLU A 172 -0.01 11.60 0.35
N ALA A 173 1.00 12.40 0.67
CA ALA A 173 1.93 12.06 1.74
C ALA A 173 1.16 11.94 3.06
N GLU A 174 1.45 10.89 3.83
CA GLU A 174 0.79 10.66 5.11
C GLU A 174 1.64 11.28 6.23
N GLU A 175 1.27 12.49 6.63
CA GLU A 175 2.02 13.26 7.63
C GLU A 175 2.00 12.62 9.02
N GLU A 176 0.90 11.93 9.37
CA GLU A 176 0.72 11.28 10.67
C GLU A 176 1.76 10.16 10.93
N TYR A 177 2.27 9.53 9.87
CA TYR A 177 3.34 8.53 9.96
C TYR A 177 4.76 9.13 9.94
N LEU A 178 4.91 10.42 9.61
CA LEU A 178 6.22 11.08 9.68
C LEU A 178 6.65 11.36 11.12
N ASP A 179 5.68 11.51 12.03
CA ASP A 179 5.91 11.73 13.47
C ASP A 179 5.86 10.44 14.29
N ALA A 180 5.35 9.34 13.72
CA ALA A 180 5.47 8.00 14.29
C ALA A 180 6.92 7.52 14.14
N LYS A 181 7.77 7.81 15.12
CA LYS A 181 9.10 7.19 15.21
C LYS A 181 8.92 5.68 15.11
N PRO A 182 9.40 5.00 14.04
CA PRO A 182 9.54 3.57 14.14
C PRO A 182 10.49 3.33 15.32
N GLU A 183 10.20 2.35 16.17
CA GLU A 183 11.07 1.94 17.28
C GLU A 183 12.46 1.44 16.81
N SER A 184 12.89 1.79 15.60
CA SER A 184 14.24 1.67 15.07
C SER A 184 15.32 2.11 16.06
N GLU A 185 15.12 3.15 16.87
CA GLU A 185 16.04 3.52 17.95
C GLU A 185 16.13 2.39 19.01
N LYS A 186 15.02 1.71 19.33
CA LYS A 186 14.99 0.57 20.27
C LYS A 186 15.58 -0.72 19.68
N VAL A 187 15.50 -0.92 18.36
CA VAL A 187 16.11 -2.08 17.69
C VAL A 187 17.63 -2.12 17.91
N TRP A 188 18.25 -0.98 18.20
CA TRP A 188 19.68 -0.88 18.47
C TRP A 188 20.02 -0.64 19.95
N GLU A 189 19.03 -0.60 20.85
CA GLU A 189 19.24 -0.23 22.27
C GLU A 189 20.12 -1.26 23.00
N ASP A 190 20.04 -2.53 22.62
CA ASP A 190 20.85 -3.61 23.17
C ASP A 190 22.14 -3.89 22.37
N GLY A 191 22.38 -3.14 21.28
CA GLY A 191 23.50 -3.32 20.37
C GLY A 191 23.49 -4.64 19.61
N GLN A 192 22.37 -5.37 19.57
CA GLN A 192 22.25 -6.67 18.91
C GLN A 192 21.16 -6.67 17.84
N TYR A 193 21.52 -7.07 16.63
CA TYR A 193 20.55 -7.26 15.55
C TYR A 193 20.05 -8.71 15.52
N ASN A 194 18.95 -8.96 16.23
CA ASN A 194 18.33 -10.28 16.33
C ASN A 194 17.17 -10.43 15.33
N VAL A 195 17.39 -11.15 14.22
CA VAL A 195 16.32 -11.43 13.23
C VAL A 195 15.72 -12.81 13.48
N ILE A 196 14.43 -12.83 13.79
CA ILE A 196 13.64 -14.08 13.77
C ILE A 196 12.92 -14.13 12.42
N ALA A 197 13.50 -14.86 11.47
CA ALA A 197 12.85 -15.15 10.20
C ALA A 197 11.94 -16.38 10.35
N ILE A 198 10.64 -16.21 10.12
CA ILE A 198 9.68 -17.31 10.10
C ILE A 198 9.36 -17.62 8.63
N PHE A 199 9.79 -18.79 8.17
CA PHE A 199 9.45 -19.30 6.85
C PHE A 199 8.29 -20.28 6.97
N GLY A 200 7.18 -19.99 6.30
CA GLY A 200 6.10 -20.95 6.12
C GLY A 200 6.34 -21.76 4.84
N ASN A 201 6.57 -23.08 4.97
CA ASN A 201 6.55 -23.99 3.83
C ASN A 201 5.13 -24.54 3.69
N THR A 202 4.41 -24.19 2.63
CA THR A 202 3.14 -24.84 2.26
C THR A 202 3.43 -26.08 1.42
N GLN A 203 4.18 -27.03 1.96
CA GLN A 203 4.17 -28.39 1.43
C GLN A 203 3.05 -29.15 2.14
N SER A 204 1.99 -29.47 1.41
CA SER A 204 1.04 -30.47 1.85
C SER A 204 1.78 -31.81 1.90
N THR A 205 2.16 -32.25 3.10
CA THR A 205 1.87 -33.57 3.66
C THR A 205 2.67 -33.71 4.95
N ASN A 206 1.94 -33.79 6.07
CA ASN A 206 2.29 -34.52 7.29
C ASN A 206 3.78 -34.71 7.60
N ASP A 207 4.45 -33.69 8.14
CA ASP A 207 5.36 -33.88 9.28
C ASP A 207 5.84 -32.55 9.84
N SER A 208 5.49 -32.28 11.10
CA SER A 208 5.92 -31.10 11.83
C SER A 208 7.33 -31.30 12.38
N THR A 209 8.36 -30.98 11.61
CA THR A 209 9.71 -30.77 12.15
C THR A 209 10.07 -29.30 12.10
N ARG A 210 9.97 -28.62 13.25
CA ARG A 210 10.48 -27.27 13.47
C ARG A 210 12.00 -27.31 13.35
N SER A 211 12.56 -26.74 12.29
CA SER A 211 13.98 -26.43 12.18
C SER A 211 14.16 -24.93 12.40
N ALA A 212 14.64 -24.55 13.58
CA ALA A 212 15.16 -23.21 13.82
C ALA A 212 16.62 -23.20 13.35
N ALA A 213 16.89 -22.53 12.24
CA ALA A 213 18.27 -22.21 11.85
C ALA A 213 18.67 -20.90 12.55
N GLN A 214 19.57 -20.98 13.52
CA GLN A 214 20.30 -19.82 14.01
C GLN A 214 21.38 -19.48 12.99
N PHE A 215 21.27 -18.32 12.35
CA PHE A 215 22.40 -17.71 11.66
C PHE A 215 23.28 -17.05 12.73
N ARG A 216 24.55 -17.47 12.80
CA ARG A 216 25.60 -16.83 13.60
C ARG A 216 26.35 -15.82 12.75
#